data_AF-A0AAE8AK26-F1
#
_entry.id   AF-A0AAE8AK26-F1
#
_cell.length_a   1.000
_cell.length_b   1.000
_cell.length_c   1.000
_cell.angle_alpha   90.00
_cell.angle_beta   90.00
_cell.angle_gamma   90.00
#
_symmetry.space_group_name_H-M   'P 1'
#
loop_
_entity.id
_entity.type
_entity.pdbx_description
1 polymer ?
#
loop_
_entity_poly.entity_id
_entity_poly.type
_entity_poly.pdbx_seq_one_letter_code
_entity_poly.pdbx_strand_id
1 'polypeptide(L)'
;MKNLDLLPLSPEVKKRLDEFARQYARMAHIVIEIVSFSEGRLIVRAEQKDLVNGQFLSKKELHERVREMFKGEIPEDWKLTVSAVNFDRKDIDGITVEWVRKRMEKLGLKAKHLSNYTGIDKCTVSSILSGDKDLTKWHKVALYYFFKYYEVAQF
;
A
#
# COMPACT_ATOMS: atom_id res chain seq x y z
N MET A 1 15.45 3.61 -6.97
CA MET A 1 14.51 4.15 -5.95
C MET A 1 13.90 5.45 -6.49
N LYS A 2 12.64 5.76 -6.17
CA LYS A 2 12.03 7.04 -6.58
C LYS A 2 12.27 8.13 -5.52
N ASN A 3 12.52 9.36 -5.97
CA ASN A 3 12.68 10.57 -5.14
C ASN A 3 13.92 10.61 -4.20
N LEU A 4 15.04 10.00 -4.61
CA LEU A 4 16.32 10.08 -3.90
C LEU A 4 16.90 11.49 -3.79
N ASP A 5 16.53 12.38 -4.72
CA ASP A 5 16.99 13.77 -4.74
C ASP A 5 16.46 14.63 -3.58
N LEU A 6 15.36 14.21 -2.95
CA LEU A 6 14.78 14.90 -1.79
C LEU A 6 15.62 14.78 -0.52
N LEU A 7 16.57 13.85 -0.50
CA LEU A 7 17.43 13.62 0.65
C LEU A 7 18.68 14.50 0.58
N PRO A 8 19.00 15.29 1.62
CA PRO A 8 20.26 16.03 1.73
C PRO A 8 21.39 15.09 2.17
N LEU A 9 21.61 14.01 1.40
CA LEU A 9 22.66 13.01 1.62
C LEU A 9 23.75 13.14 0.56
N SER A 10 24.97 12.71 0.92
CA SER A 10 26.10 12.64 0.00
C SER A 10 25.79 11.75 -1.21
N PRO A 11 26.35 12.06 -2.41
CA PRO A 11 26.08 11.31 -3.63
C PRO A 11 26.46 9.82 -3.52
N GLU A 12 27.46 9.49 -2.69
CA GLU A 12 27.86 8.10 -2.41
C GLU A 12 26.77 7.30 -1.67
N VAL A 13 26.15 7.92 -0.65
CA VAL A 13 25.05 7.33 0.13
C VAL A 13 23.82 7.15 -0.76
N LYS A 14 23.51 8.14 -1.60
CA LYS A 14 22.42 8.04 -2.59
C LYS A 14 22.64 6.87 -3.55
N LYS A 15 23.89 6.65 -3.99
CA LYS A 15 24.24 5.56 -4.89
C LYS A 15 24.08 4.18 -4.23
N ARG A 16 24.55 4.03 -2.97
CA ARG A 16 24.33 2.79 -2.19
C ARG A 16 22.85 2.51 -1.99
N LEU A 17 22.07 3.51 -1.58
CA LEU A 17 20.61 3.37 -1.41
C LEU A 17 19.92 2.98 -2.73
N ASP A 18 20.35 3.52 -3.88
CA ASP A 18 19.81 3.10 -5.18
C ASP A 18 20.18 1.66 -5.52
N GLU A 19 21.42 1.23 -5.27
CA GLU A 19 21.87 -0.14 -5.48
C GLU A 19 21.10 -1.13 -4.60
N PHE A 20 20.91 -0.82 -3.32
CA PHE A 20 20.08 -1.62 -2.41
C PHE A 20 18.63 -1.69 -2.89
N ALA A 21 18.03 -0.57 -3.28
CA ALA A 21 16.67 -0.56 -3.81
C ALA A 21 16.55 -1.41 -5.09
N ARG A 22 17.57 -1.42 -5.96
CA ARG A 22 17.60 -2.29 -7.15
C ARG A 22 17.72 -3.77 -6.77
N GLN A 23 18.52 -4.11 -5.76
CA GLN A 23 18.62 -5.48 -5.26
C GLN A 23 17.29 -5.95 -4.69
N TYR A 24 16.65 -5.15 -3.83
CA TYR A 24 15.34 -5.47 -3.27
C TYR A 24 14.24 -5.56 -4.35
N ALA A 25 14.28 -4.69 -5.36
CA ALA A 25 13.36 -4.77 -6.49
C ALA A 25 13.57 -6.05 -7.34
N ARG A 26 14.81 -6.52 -7.52
CA ARG A 26 15.11 -7.74 -8.29
C ARG A 26 14.88 -9.03 -7.52
N MET A 27 15.32 -9.09 -6.26
CA MET A 27 15.28 -10.31 -5.45
C MET A 27 13.95 -10.50 -4.74
N ALA A 28 13.36 -9.40 -4.26
CA ALA A 28 12.18 -9.43 -3.42
C ALA A 28 10.96 -8.73 -4.04
N HIS A 29 11.08 -8.20 -5.27
CA HIS A 29 10.02 -7.45 -5.95
C HIS A 29 9.47 -6.31 -5.08
N ILE A 30 10.32 -5.75 -4.19
CA ILE A 30 9.97 -4.65 -3.30
C ILE A 30 10.33 -3.35 -3.98
N VAL A 31 9.35 -2.48 -4.12
CA VAL A 31 9.51 -1.11 -4.60
C VAL A 31 9.52 -0.18 -3.38
N ILE A 32 10.59 0.61 -3.29
CA ILE A 32 10.78 1.61 -2.24
C ILE A 32 10.72 3.00 -2.87
N GLU A 33 9.86 3.85 -2.31
CA GLU A 33 9.60 5.21 -2.77
C GLU A 33 9.72 6.17 -1.58
N ILE A 34 10.50 7.24 -1.75
CA ILE A 34 10.58 8.31 -0.75
C ILE A 34 9.41 9.26 -0.98
N VAL A 35 8.54 9.38 0.01
CA VAL A 35 7.31 10.19 -0.08
C VAL A 35 7.62 11.64 0.29
N SER A 36 8.37 11.85 1.37
CA SER A 36 8.73 13.19 1.81
C SER A 36 9.92 13.16 2.77
N PHE A 37 10.69 14.25 2.77
CA PHE A 37 11.71 14.54 3.76
C PHE A 37 11.49 15.98 4.25
N SER A 38 11.29 16.17 5.56
CA SER A 38 11.08 17.49 6.16
C SER A 38 11.59 17.51 7.59
N GLU A 39 12.44 18.47 7.94
CA GLU A 39 12.94 18.70 9.31
C GLU A 39 13.45 17.41 10.00
N GLY A 40 14.23 16.60 9.28
CA GLY A 40 14.77 15.33 9.81
C GLY A 40 13.75 14.19 9.89
N ARG A 41 12.50 14.38 9.45
CA ARG A 41 11.54 13.28 9.27
C ARG A 41 11.58 12.76 7.84
N LEU A 42 11.90 11.48 7.71
CA LEU A 42 11.94 10.79 6.42
C LEU A 42 10.76 9.83 6.33
N ILE A 43 9.86 10.06 5.38
CA ILE A 43 8.72 9.18 5.11
C ILE A 43 9.04 8.34 3.87
N VAL A 44 9.10 7.03 4.07
CA VAL A 44 9.38 6.06 3.02
C VAL A 44 8.19 5.12 2.86
N ARG A 45 7.73 4.96 1.63
CA ARG A 45 6.75 3.96 1.25
C ARG A 45 7.47 2.73 0.72
N ALA A 46 7.13 1.57 1.25
CA ALA A 46 7.64 0.29 0.77
C ALA A 46 6.46 -0.61 0.38
N GLU A 47 6.53 -1.17 -0.82
CA GLU A 47 5.47 -1.96 -1.42
C GLU A 47 6.07 -3.20 -2.09
N GLN A 48 5.56 -4.38 -1.76
CA GLN A 48 5.95 -5.61 -2.45
C GLN A 48 4.99 -5.85 -3.62
N LYS A 49 5.49 -5.81 -4.85
CA LYS A 49 4.68 -5.94 -6.07
C LYS A 49 4.32 -7.39 -6.41
N ASP A 50 5.16 -8.35 -6.03
CA ASP A 50 4.97 -9.75 -6.42
C ASP A 50 5.33 -10.73 -5.30
N LEU A 51 4.83 -11.96 -5.45
CA LEU A 51 5.08 -13.07 -4.53
C LEU A 51 6.51 -13.57 -4.72
N VAL A 52 7.29 -13.58 -3.64
CA VAL A 52 8.66 -14.11 -3.66
C VAL A 52 8.67 -15.36 -2.82
N ASN A 53 9.09 -16.50 -3.39
CA ASN A 53 8.98 -17.81 -2.74
C ASN A 53 7.55 -18.16 -2.26
N GLY A 54 6.52 -17.66 -2.96
CA GLY A 54 5.12 -17.94 -2.63
C GLY A 54 4.60 -17.26 -1.36
N GLN A 55 5.35 -16.32 -0.78
CA GLN A 55 4.95 -15.59 0.43
C GLN A 55 5.10 -14.07 0.22
N PHE A 56 4.15 -13.32 0.79
CA PHE A 56 4.28 -11.88 0.98
C PHE A 56 4.97 -11.61 2.31
N LEU A 57 5.84 -10.61 2.32
CA LEU A 57 6.47 -10.14 3.54
C LEU A 57 5.43 -9.44 4.40
N SER A 58 5.45 -9.74 5.70
CA SER A 58 4.58 -9.07 6.65
C SER A 58 4.93 -7.57 6.72
N LYS A 59 3.97 -6.71 7.11
CA LYS A 59 4.26 -5.28 7.35
C LYS A 59 5.45 -5.07 8.29
N LYS A 60 5.61 -5.93 9.30
CA LYS A 60 6.76 -5.91 10.22
C LYS A 60 8.08 -6.21 9.49
N GLU A 61 8.12 -7.23 8.63
CA GLU A 61 9.31 -7.61 7.89
C GLU A 61 9.70 -6.56 6.85
N LEU A 62 8.72 -5.99 6.13
CA LEU A 62 8.98 -4.86 5.23
C LEU A 62 9.51 -3.64 5.99
N HIS A 63 8.91 -3.35 7.15
CA HIS A 63 9.37 -2.26 8.00
C HIS A 63 10.79 -2.49 8.51
N GLU A 64 11.13 -3.73 8.93
CA GLU A 64 12.45 -4.08 9.43
C GLU A 64 13.51 -4.01 8.35
N ARG A 65 13.26 -4.60 7.17
CA ARG A 65 14.20 -4.56 6.03
C ARG A 65 14.46 -3.16 5.52
N VAL A 66 13.42 -2.33 5.43
CA VAL A 66 13.57 -0.92 5.06
C VAL A 66 14.35 -0.18 6.15
N ARG A 67 14.04 -0.43 7.43
CA ARG A 67 14.79 0.19 8.53
C ARG A 67 16.26 -0.20 8.52
N GLU A 68 16.59 -1.47 8.28
CA GLU A 68 17.97 -1.95 8.15
C GLU A 68 18.70 -1.32 6.97
N MET A 69 18.01 -1.13 5.83
CA MET A 69 18.58 -0.44 4.67
C MET A 69 18.99 1.00 4.98
N PHE A 70 18.20 1.72 5.77
CA PHE A 70 18.51 3.09 6.18
C PHE A 70 19.46 3.13 7.40
N LYS A 71 19.52 2.07 8.20
CA LYS A 71 20.36 1.99 9.40
C LYS A 71 21.85 2.03 9.02
N GLY A 72 22.53 3.12 9.36
CA GLY A 72 23.94 3.36 9.05
C GLY A 72 24.18 4.31 7.86
N GLU A 73 23.16 4.56 7.04
CA GLU A 73 23.24 5.47 5.90
C GLU A 73 22.57 6.84 6.18
N ILE A 74 21.67 6.91 7.17
CA ILE A 74 21.08 8.17 7.65
C ILE A 74 21.57 8.54 9.07
N PRO A 75 21.64 9.86 9.40
CA PRO A 75 21.92 10.31 10.75
C PRO A 75 20.89 9.76 11.75
N GLU A 76 21.35 9.38 12.96
CA GLU A 76 20.46 8.86 14.02
C GLU A 76 19.39 9.87 14.48
N ASP A 77 19.62 11.15 14.22
CA ASP A 77 18.69 12.25 14.50
C ASP A 77 17.45 12.22 13.60
N TRP A 78 17.48 11.47 12.50
CA TRP A 78 16.37 11.40 11.56
C TRP A 78 15.30 10.40 11.99
N LYS A 79 14.03 10.85 12.06
CA LYS A 79 12.87 9.99 12.31
C LYS A 79 12.42 9.33 11.00
N LEU A 80 12.81 8.08 10.79
CA LEU A 80 12.35 7.24 9.69
C LEU A 80 10.94 6.70 9.97
N THR A 81 9.99 7.05 9.12
CA THR A 81 8.63 6.51 9.12
C THR A 81 8.44 5.64 7.87
N VAL A 82 8.24 4.33 8.07
CA VAL A 82 8.03 3.38 6.97
C VAL A 82 6.54 3.07 6.82
N SER A 83 5.94 3.51 5.72
CA SER A 83 4.60 3.11 5.30
C SER A 83 4.68 1.83 4.45
N ALA A 84 4.55 0.68 5.11
CA ALA A 84 4.45 -0.61 4.42
C ALA A 84 3.05 -0.82 3.83
N VAL A 85 2.96 -0.94 2.51
CA VAL A 85 1.72 -1.19 1.78
C VAL A 85 1.74 -2.63 1.27
N ASN A 86 0.98 -3.51 1.92
CA ASN A 86 0.73 -4.87 1.42
C ASN A 86 -0.56 -4.88 0.58
N PHE A 87 -0.47 -5.42 -0.62
CA PHE A 87 -1.61 -5.86 -1.42
C PHE A 87 -1.69 -7.38 -1.31
N ASP A 88 -2.34 -7.88 -0.25
CA ASP A 88 -2.46 -9.33 -0.06
C ASP A 88 -3.67 -9.88 -0.84
N ARG A 89 -3.47 -10.95 -1.63
CA ARG A 89 -4.60 -11.67 -2.25
C ARG A 89 -5.49 -12.36 -1.19
N LYS A 90 -4.96 -12.68 0.00
CA LYS A 90 -5.75 -13.19 1.13
C LYS A 90 -6.63 -12.10 1.75
N ASP A 91 -6.19 -10.83 1.73
CA ASP A 91 -7.05 -9.70 2.12
C ASP A 91 -8.26 -9.62 1.19
N ILE A 92 -8.10 -9.89 -0.12
CA ILE A 92 -9.22 -9.89 -1.08
C ILE A 92 -10.19 -11.03 -0.79
N ASP A 93 -9.71 -12.22 -0.44
CA ASP A 93 -10.59 -13.35 -0.12
C ASP A 93 -11.39 -13.11 1.17
N GLY A 94 -10.77 -12.44 2.16
CA GLY A 94 -11.38 -12.01 3.42
C GLY A 94 -12.34 -10.81 3.32
N ILE A 95 -12.60 -10.27 2.12
CA ILE A 95 -13.58 -9.19 1.95
C ILE A 95 -14.99 -9.75 2.11
N THR A 96 -15.62 -9.34 3.21
CA THR A 96 -17.03 -9.60 3.51
C THR A 96 -17.86 -8.34 3.27
N VAL A 97 -19.18 -8.52 3.18
CA VAL A 97 -20.13 -7.41 3.06
C VAL A 97 -20.01 -6.45 4.25
N GLU A 98 -19.78 -6.98 5.46
CA GLU A 98 -19.54 -6.16 6.66
C GLU A 98 -18.28 -5.30 6.56
N TRP A 99 -17.18 -5.87 6.03
CA TRP A 99 -15.95 -5.12 5.79
C TRP A 99 -16.20 -3.94 4.84
N VAL A 100 -16.96 -4.18 3.77
CA VAL A 100 -17.36 -3.16 2.79
C VAL A 100 -18.22 -2.07 3.45
N ARG A 101 -19.26 -2.44 4.21
CA ARG A 101 -20.12 -1.46 4.91
C ARG A 101 -19.32 -0.59 5.87
N LYS A 102 -18.46 -1.19 6.69
CA LYS A 102 -17.63 -0.46 7.65
C LYS A 102 -16.72 0.56 6.98
N ARG A 103 -16.21 0.26 5.78
CA ARG A 103 -15.40 1.20 4.98
C ARG A 103 -16.23 2.25 4.26
N MET A 104 -17.43 1.90 3.81
CA MET A 104 -18.37 2.90 3.31
C MET A 104 -18.74 3.92 4.38
N GLU A 105 -19.07 3.48 5.59
CA GLU A 105 -19.41 4.38 6.70
C GLU A 105 -18.24 5.27 7.08
N LYS A 106 -17.03 4.70 7.20
CA LYS A 106 -15.82 5.46 7.54
C LYS A 106 -15.47 6.54 6.51
N LEU A 107 -15.76 6.28 5.23
CA LEU A 107 -15.43 7.19 4.12
C LEU A 107 -16.65 8.03 3.67
N GLY A 108 -17.80 7.92 4.34
CA GLY A 108 -19.03 8.64 3.96
C GLY A 108 -19.58 8.26 2.57
N LEU A 109 -19.26 7.07 2.07
CA LEU A 109 -19.59 6.63 0.71
C LEU A 109 -21.01 6.06 0.64
N LYS A 110 -21.79 6.52 -0.35
CA LYS A 110 -23.10 5.93 -0.70
C LYS A 110 -22.96 4.86 -1.79
N ALA A 111 -23.91 3.92 -1.85
CA ALA A 111 -23.94 2.84 -2.86
C ALA A 111 -23.83 3.35 -4.31
N LYS A 112 -24.33 4.56 -4.59
CA LYS A 112 -24.21 5.22 -5.89
C LYS A 112 -22.75 5.48 -6.29
N HIS A 113 -21.88 5.81 -5.34
CA HIS A 113 -20.46 6.03 -5.62
C HIS A 113 -19.78 4.71 -5.97
N LEU A 114 -20.07 3.63 -5.23
CA LEU A 114 -19.52 2.32 -5.58
C LEU A 114 -19.93 1.90 -6.99
N SER A 115 -21.21 2.02 -7.34
CA SER A 115 -21.68 1.67 -8.67
C SER A 115 -20.96 2.48 -9.77
N ASN A 116 -20.83 3.80 -9.57
CA ASN A 116 -20.17 4.67 -10.52
C ASN A 116 -18.66 4.39 -10.69
N TYR A 117 -17.94 4.07 -9.62
CA TYR A 117 -16.47 3.90 -9.68
C TYR A 117 -16.03 2.46 -9.93
N THR A 118 -16.78 1.47 -9.46
CA THR A 118 -16.42 0.05 -9.63
C THR A 118 -16.99 -0.55 -10.90
N GLY A 119 -17.93 0.14 -11.56
CA GLY A 119 -18.67 -0.38 -12.72
C GLY A 119 -19.67 -1.50 -12.37
N ILE A 120 -19.87 -1.80 -11.08
CA ILE A 120 -20.86 -2.78 -10.64
C ILE A 120 -22.24 -2.15 -10.75
N ASP A 121 -23.18 -2.88 -11.36
CA ASP A 121 -24.56 -2.43 -11.50
C ASP A 121 -25.21 -2.09 -10.15
N LYS A 122 -26.04 -1.04 -10.13
CA LYS A 122 -26.65 -0.50 -8.90
C LYS A 122 -27.55 -1.51 -8.18
N CYS A 123 -28.25 -2.37 -8.92
CA CYS A 123 -29.03 -3.45 -8.34
C CYS A 123 -28.09 -4.48 -7.69
N THR A 124 -26.99 -4.83 -8.37
CA THR A 124 -26.00 -5.77 -7.83
C THR A 124 -25.31 -5.23 -6.58
N VAL A 125 -24.91 -3.96 -6.54
CA VAL A 125 -24.36 -3.33 -5.33
C VAL A 125 -25.39 -3.35 -4.20
N SER A 126 -26.66 -3.07 -4.48
CA SER A 126 -27.72 -3.06 -3.46
C SER A 126 -27.99 -4.46 -2.89
N SER A 127 -28.04 -5.49 -3.74
CA SER A 127 -28.17 -6.89 -3.30
C SER A 127 -26.97 -7.36 -2.48
N ILE A 128 -25.75 -6.98 -2.89
CA ILE A 128 -24.52 -7.27 -2.13
C ILE A 128 -24.57 -6.59 -0.76
N LEU A 129 -24.94 -5.31 -0.70
CA LEU A 129 -25.02 -4.56 0.55
C LEU A 129 -26.15 -5.05 1.44
N SER A 130 -27.22 -5.61 0.89
CA SER A 130 -28.35 -6.16 1.65
C SER A 130 -28.08 -7.58 2.16
N GLY A 131 -27.01 -8.23 1.70
CA GLY A 131 -26.67 -9.62 2.05
C GLY A 131 -27.45 -10.67 1.26
N ASP A 132 -28.20 -10.24 0.23
CA ASP A 132 -28.99 -11.11 -0.64
C ASP A 132 -28.12 -11.84 -1.67
N LYS A 133 -26.93 -11.29 -1.97
CA LYS A 133 -26.01 -11.84 -2.96
C LYS A 133 -24.57 -11.85 -2.45
N ASP A 134 -23.90 -12.97 -2.64
CA ASP A 134 -22.48 -13.13 -2.30
C ASP A 134 -21.56 -12.26 -3.16
N LEU A 135 -20.47 -11.83 -2.52
CA LEU A 135 -19.37 -11.13 -3.16
C LEU A 135 -18.58 -12.10 -4.04
N THR A 136 -18.73 -12.00 -5.35
CA THR A 136 -17.86 -12.71 -6.29
C THR A 136 -16.42 -12.23 -6.15
N LYS A 137 -15.47 -13.06 -6.57
CA LYS A 137 -14.05 -12.72 -6.56
C LYS A 137 -13.76 -11.40 -7.29
N TRP A 138 -14.44 -11.14 -8.39
CA TRP A 138 -14.34 -9.90 -9.15
C TRP A 138 -14.90 -8.69 -8.38
N HIS A 139 -16.02 -8.86 -7.67
CA HIS A 139 -16.55 -7.81 -6.79
C HIS A 139 -15.58 -7.49 -5.65
N LYS A 140 -15.01 -8.50 -5.00
CA LYS A 140 -14.02 -8.32 -3.94
C LYS A 140 -12.80 -7.53 -4.44
N VAL A 141 -12.26 -7.90 -5.60
CA VAL A 141 -11.15 -7.19 -6.24
C VAL A 141 -11.51 -5.73 -6.53
N ALA A 142 -12.63 -5.48 -7.21
CA ALA A 142 -13.06 -4.13 -7.58
C ALA A 142 -13.26 -3.22 -6.35
N LEU A 143 -13.91 -3.74 -5.31
CA LEU A 143 -14.15 -3.03 -4.06
C LEU A 143 -12.84 -2.75 -3.32
N TYR A 144 -11.94 -3.74 -3.24
CA TYR A 144 -10.63 -3.58 -2.59
C TYR A 144 -9.82 -2.43 -3.18
N TYR A 145 -9.66 -2.45 -4.50
CA TYR A 145 -8.90 -1.42 -5.20
C TYR A 145 -9.59 -0.05 -5.13
N PHE A 146 -10.92 -0.02 -5.20
CA PHE A 146 -11.69 1.21 -5.03
C PHE A 146 -11.48 1.83 -3.64
N PHE A 147 -11.66 1.06 -2.56
CA PHE A 147 -11.45 1.59 -1.20
C PHE A 147 -10.00 1.98 -0.95
N LYS A 148 -9.03 1.20 -1.46
CA LYS A 148 -7.61 1.55 -1.37
C LYS A 148 -7.28 2.84 -2.10
N TYR A 149 -7.80 3.01 -3.32
CA TYR A 149 -7.63 4.24 -4.07
C TYR A 149 -8.22 5.42 -3.30
N TYR A 150 -9.43 5.26 -2.74
CA TYR A 150 -10.08 6.31 -1.95
C TYR A 150 -9.34 6.65 -0.65
N GLU A 151 -8.79 5.64 0.06
CA GLU A 151 -7.97 5.86 1.26
C GLU A 151 -6.64 6.57 0.94
N VAL A 152 -6.02 6.28 -0.21
CA VAL A 152 -4.75 6.88 -0.64
C VAL A 152 -4.96 8.28 -1.22
N ALA A 153 -6.08 8.52 -1.89
CA ALA A 153 -6.38 9.79 -2.53
C ALA A 153 -6.72 10.92 -1.53
N GLN A 154 -6.92 10.63 -0.24
CA GLN A 154 -7.33 11.57 0.82
C GLN A 154 -8.23 12.71 0.30
N PHE A 155 -9.46 12.36 -0.06
CA PHE A 155 -10.55 13.33 -0.10
C PHE A 155 -11.12 13.54 1.30
#